data_AF-A0A4Q6BL19-F1
#
_entry.id   AF-A0A4Q6BL19-F1
#
_cell.length_a   1.000
_cell.length_b   1.000
_cell.length_c   1.000
_cell.angle_alpha   90.00
_cell.angle_beta   90.00
_cell.angle_gamma   90.00
#
_symmetry.space_group_name_H-M   'P 1'
#
loop_
_entity.id
_entity.type
_entity.pdbx_description
1 polymer ?
#
loop_
_entity_poly.entity_id
_entity_poly.type
_entity_poly.pdbx_seq_one_letter_code
_entity_poly.pdbx_strand_id
1 'polypeptide(L)'
;MHFITRKHLSRRALLRGAGASLALPLLDSMTPALSAPAPAVPRLAAIYVPHGVTMRKWTPAGSGEDFEFTEILQPLAKHRAHLNVISGLSLPSAYGNDASAEANHTRSSACFLSGAAPVLGARAQLGTTIDQVAARQIGQDTPLPSLELG
;
A
#
# COMPACT_ATOMS: atom_id res chain seq x y z
N MET A 1 45.81 -12.29 46.58
CA MET A 1 46.48 -11.38 45.64
C MET A 1 45.41 -10.69 44.80
N HIS A 2 45.26 -9.37 44.90
CA HIS A 2 44.30 -8.61 44.07
C HIS A 2 45.00 -8.11 42.80
N PHE A 3 44.57 -8.61 41.63
CA PHE A 3 45.02 -8.11 40.33
C PHE A 3 44.24 -6.82 39.99
N ILE A 4 44.91 -5.66 40.05
CA ILE A 4 44.33 -4.38 39.64
C ILE A 4 44.76 -4.09 38.21
N THR A 5 43.82 -4.14 37.27
CA THR A 5 44.11 -4.09 35.81
C THR A 5 44.35 -2.68 35.25
N ARG A 6 44.18 -1.62 36.06
CA ARG A 6 44.24 -0.17 35.68
C ARG A 6 43.47 0.21 34.40
N LYS A 7 42.51 -0.61 33.95
CA LYS A 7 41.68 -0.27 32.80
C LYS A 7 40.73 0.87 33.18
N HIS A 8 40.68 1.91 32.35
CA HIS A 8 39.74 3.01 32.49
C HIS A 8 39.04 3.25 31.15
N LEU A 9 37.76 3.64 31.20
CA LEU A 9 37.00 4.00 30.01
C LEU A 9 37.42 5.41 29.58
N SER A 10 37.97 5.54 28.38
CA SER A 10 38.33 6.86 27.86
C SER A 10 37.07 7.66 27.50
N ARG A 11 37.13 8.98 27.70
CA ARG A 11 36.06 9.91 27.26
C ARG A 11 35.68 9.70 25.79
N ARG A 12 36.66 9.38 24.93
CA ARG A 12 36.43 9.08 23.51
C ARG A 12 35.61 7.80 23.31
N ALA A 13 35.88 6.75 24.07
CA ALA A 13 35.11 5.51 24.01
C ALA A 13 33.66 5.74 24.45
N LEU A 14 33.46 6.51 25.54
CA LEU A 14 32.13 6.89 26.01
C LEU A 14 31.34 7.67 24.96
N LEU A 15 31.95 8.71 24.36
CA LEU A 15 31.29 9.53 23.35
C LEU A 15 30.97 8.77 22.05
N ARG A 16 31.83 7.82 21.64
CA ARG A 16 31.54 6.92 20.51
C ARG A 16 30.37 5.98 20.80
N GLY A 17 30.28 5.45 22.02
CA GLY A 17 29.16 4.61 22.45
C GLY A 17 27.84 5.39 22.49
N ALA A 18 27.85 6.62 23.00
CA ALA A 18 26.66 7.48 23.07
C ALA A 18 26.11 7.85 21.68
N GLY A 19 26.98 8.06 20.68
CA GLY A 19 26.56 8.29 19.30
C GLY A 19 25.84 7.09 18.69
N ALA A 20 26.34 5.87 18.96
CA ALA A 20 25.71 4.64 18.49
C ALA A 20 24.31 4.43 19.12
N SER A 21 24.12 4.75 20.40
CA SER A 21 22.81 4.63 21.07
C SER A 21 21.77 5.63 20.57
N LEU A 22 22.17 6.79 20.06
CA LEU A 22 21.25 7.78 19.48
C LEU A 22 20.86 7.47 18.04
N ALA A 23 21.72 6.77 17.30
CA ALA A 23 21.47 6.41 15.90
C ALA A 23 20.64 5.13 15.74
N LEU A 24 20.58 4.29 16.78
CA LEU A 24 19.85 3.03 16.73
C LEU A 24 18.36 3.25 17.06
N PRO A 25 17.42 2.77 16.23
CA PRO A 25 16.03 2.65 16.65
C PRO A 25 15.95 1.74 17.88
N LEU A 26 14.95 1.97 18.73
CA LEU A 26 14.61 1.06 19.84
C LEU A 26 14.54 -0.37 19.30
N LEU A 27 15.37 -1.27 19.84
CA LEU A 27 15.32 -2.68 19.49
C LEU A 27 14.05 -3.28 20.10
N ASP A 28 13.42 -4.24 19.41
CA ASP A 28 12.24 -4.93 19.94
C ASP A 28 12.52 -5.55 21.33
N SER A 29 13.76 -5.95 21.62
CA SER A 29 14.19 -6.46 22.93
C SER A 29 14.16 -5.42 24.06
N MET A 30 14.00 -4.13 23.73
CA MET A 30 13.86 -3.02 24.68
C MET A 30 12.38 -2.70 24.97
N THR A 31 11.44 -3.40 24.34
CA THR A 31 10.02 -3.35 24.71
C THR A 31 9.79 -4.26 25.92
N PRO A 32 9.13 -3.79 27.01
CA PRO A 32 8.85 -4.62 28.16
C PRO A 32 8.08 -5.89 27.76
N ALA A 33 8.48 -7.04 28.29
CA ALA A 33 7.70 -8.26 28.11
C ALA A 33 6.26 -8.04 28.57
N LEU A 34 5.28 -8.53 27.78
CA LEU A 34 3.84 -8.35 28.01
C LEU A 34 3.31 -6.92 27.82
N SER A 35 4.06 -6.05 27.12
CA SER A 35 3.50 -4.77 26.66
C SER A 35 2.34 -4.99 25.69
N ALA A 36 1.31 -4.14 25.79
CA ALA A 36 0.15 -4.23 24.92
C ALA A 36 0.58 -4.01 23.45
N PRO A 37 0.07 -4.81 22.50
CA PRO A 37 0.38 -4.61 21.10
C PRO A 37 -0.07 -3.21 20.67
N ALA A 38 0.77 -2.54 19.88
CA ALA A 38 0.42 -1.26 19.29
C ALA A 38 -0.90 -1.39 18.50
N PRO A 39 -1.75 -0.34 18.48
CA PRO A 39 -2.95 -0.35 17.68
C PRO A 39 -2.62 -0.61 16.21
N ALA A 40 -3.46 -1.40 15.55
CA ALA A 40 -3.28 -1.72 14.14
C ALA A 40 -3.33 -0.45 13.30
N VAL A 41 -2.28 -0.18 12.52
CA VAL A 41 -2.23 0.96 11.61
C VAL A 41 -3.04 0.63 10.35
N PRO A 42 -4.13 1.36 10.05
CA PRO A 42 -4.90 1.15 8.84
C PRO A 42 -4.04 1.47 7.61
N ARG A 43 -4.10 0.58 6.60
CA ARG A 43 -3.39 0.75 5.33
C ARG A 43 -4.37 0.58 4.18
N LEU A 44 -4.21 1.40 3.16
CA LEU A 44 -4.92 1.28 1.89
C LEU A 44 -3.92 0.81 0.83
N ALA A 45 -4.32 -0.16 0.02
CA ALA A 45 -3.60 -0.58 -1.17
C ALA A 45 -4.58 -0.62 -2.34
N ALA A 46 -4.17 -0.06 -3.47
CA ALA A 46 -4.90 -0.15 -4.74
C ALA A 46 -4.00 -0.83 -5.78
N ILE A 47 -4.52 -1.86 -6.44
CA ILE A 47 -3.77 -2.64 -7.43
C ILE A 47 -4.47 -2.48 -8.78
N TYR A 48 -3.71 -1.98 -9.76
CA TYR A 48 -4.16 -1.82 -11.14
C TYR A 48 -3.76 -3.02 -11.99
N VAL A 49 -4.66 -3.47 -12.88
CA VAL A 49 -4.40 -4.56 -13.83
C VAL A 49 -4.50 -4.01 -15.27
N PRO A 50 -3.41 -3.47 -15.85
CA PRO A 50 -3.44 -2.64 -17.06
C PRO A 50 -3.87 -3.36 -18.34
N HIS A 51 -3.67 -4.67 -18.40
CA HIS A 51 -4.09 -5.52 -19.52
C HIS A 51 -5.46 -6.18 -19.28
N GLY A 52 -6.13 -5.82 -18.19
CA GLY A 52 -7.36 -6.44 -17.77
C GLY A 52 -7.18 -7.87 -17.28
N VAL A 53 -8.32 -8.54 -17.08
CA VAL A 53 -8.39 -9.93 -16.63
C VAL A 53 -9.39 -10.68 -17.51
N THR A 54 -9.26 -12.00 -17.58
CA THR A 54 -10.28 -12.83 -18.24
C THR A 54 -11.53 -12.84 -17.37
N MET A 55 -12.50 -11.95 -17.64
CA MET A 55 -13.64 -11.69 -16.75
C MET A 55 -14.47 -12.94 -16.39
N ARG A 56 -14.61 -13.91 -17.31
CA ARG A 56 -15.30 -15.19 -17.01
C ARG A 56 -14.63 -16.02 -15.92
N LYS A 57 -13.31 -15.87 -15.77
CA LYS A 57 -12.49 -16.57 -14.76
C LYS A 57 -12.25 -15.70 -13.52
N TRP A 58 -12.65 -14.42 -13.55
CA TRP A 58 -12.54 -13.47 -12.45
C TRP A 58 -13.86 -13.30 -11.68
N THR A 59 -14.98 -13.29 -12.39
CA THR A 59 -16.29 -12.89 -11.83
C THR A 59 -17.05 -14.13 -11.36
N PRO A 60 -17.31 -14.29 -10.05
CA PRO A 60 -18.18 -15.32 -9.53
C PRO A 60 -19.58 -15.27 -10.13
N ALA A 61 -20.20 -16.44 -10.27
CA ALA A 61 -21.62 -16.53 -10.58
C ALA A 61 -22.44 -16.30 -9.30
N GLY A 62 -23.62 -15.67 -9.44
CA GLY A 62 -24.51 -15.39 -8.31
C GLY A 62 -24.09 -14.18 -7.47
N SER A 63 -24.75 -14.02 -6.33
CA SER A 63 -24.53 -12.93 -5.37
C SER A 63 -24.70 -13.43 -3.94
N GLY A 64 -24.29 -12.63 -2.96
CA GLY A 64 -24.34 -12.99 -1.53
C GLY A 64 -23.00 -13.50 -1.01
N GLU A 65 -22.98 -13.95 0.25
CA GLU A 65 -21.74 -14.32 0.95
C GLU A 65 -21.17 -15.68 0.50
N ASP A 66 -22.03 -16.55 -0.05
CA ASP A 66 -21.72 -17.94 -0.40
C ASP A 66 -21.43 -18.16 -1.90
N PHE A 67 -20.98 -17.12 -2.62
CA PHE A 67 -20.59 -17.26 -4.03
C PHE A 67 -19.45 -18.28 -4.19
N GLU A 68 -19.43 -18.98 -5.33
CA GLU A 68 -18.32 -19.88 -5.67
C GLU A 68 -17.12 -19.10 -6.20
N PHE A 69 -15.93 -19.38 -5.64
CA PHE A 69 -14.69 -18.78 -6.11
C PHE A 69 -14.36 -19.24 -7.53
N THR A 70 -14.01 -18.30 -8.40
CA THR A 70 -13.52 -18.61 -9.74
C THR A 70 -12.03 -18.92 -9.73
N GLU A 71 -11.52 -19.51 -10.82
CA GLU A 71 -10.10 -19.88 -10.99
C GLU A 71 -9.12 -18.79 -10.55
N ILE A 72 -9.34 -17.52 -10.95
CA ILE A 72 -8.43 -16.42 -10.61
C ILE A 72 -8.55 -16.00 -9.13
N LEU A 73 -9.74 -16.11 -8.53
CA LEU A 73 -9.97 -15.69 -7.15
C LEU A 73 -9.72 -16.82 -6.12
N GLN A 74 -9.50 -18.06 -6.57
CA GLN A 74 -9.25 -19.21 -5.71
C GLN A 74 -8.21 -18.98 -4.59
N PRO A 75 -7.07 -18.29 -4.84
CA PRO A 75 -6.08 -18.03 -3.79
C PRO A 75 -6.61 -17.17 -2.62
N LEU A 76 -7.69 -16.41 -2.85
CA LEU A 76 -8.32 -15.55 -1.85
C LEU A 76 -9.38 -16.27 -1.01
N ALA A 77 -9.66 -17.55 -1.27
CA ALA A 77 -10.73 -18.30 -0.60
C ALA A 77 -10.63 -18.29 0.93
N LYS A 78 -9.40 -18.35 1.47
CA LYS A 78 -9.12 -18.27 2.93
C LYS A 78 -9.49 -16.94 3.57
N HIS A 79 -9.80 -15.91 2.77
CA HIS A 79 -10.16 -14.56 3.21
C HIS A 79 -11.63 -14.21 2.91
N ARG A 80 -12.52 -15.18 2.64
CA ARG A 80 -13.94 -14.94 2.29
C ARG A 80 -14.62 -13.91 3.19
N ALA A 81 -14.45 -14.02 4.50
CA ALA A 81 -15.07 -13.12 5.49
C ALA A 81 -14.62 -11.64 5.37
N HIS A 82 -13.56 -11.37 4.61
CA HIS A 82 -12.99 -10.04 4.38
C HIS A 82 -12.95 -9.66 2.89
N LEU A 83 -13.64 -10.41 2.03
CA LEU A 83 -13.59 -10.23 0.59
C LEU A 83 -14.97 -9.84 0.04
N ASN A 84 -14.99 -8.75 -0.72
CA ASN A 84 -16.13 -8.36 -1.54
C ASN A 84 -15.74 -8.40 -3.01
N VAL A 85 -16.57 -9.02 -3.86
CA VAL A 85 -16.42 -8.98 -5.31
C VAL A 85 -17.55 -8.14 -5.88
N ILE A 86 -17.25 -6.92 -6.30
CA ILE A 86 -18.24 -5.97 -6.82
C ILE A 86 -18.18 -6.02 -8.35
N SER A 87 -19.31 -6.38 -8.95
CA SER A 87 -19.44 -6.57 -10.40
C SER A 87 -20.35 -5.50 -11.02
N GLY A 88 -20.33 -5.36 -12.35
CA GLY A 88 -21.15 -4.37 -13.06
C GLY A 88 -20.64 -2.93 -12.96
N LEU A 89 -19.43 -2.73 -12.43
CA LEU A 89 -18.78 -1.42 -12.41
C LEU A 89 -18.30 -1.05 -13.82
N SER A 90 -18.52 0.20 -14.20
CA SER A 90 -17.96 0.79 -15.43
C SER A 90 -17.30 2.12 -15.09
N LEU A 91 -16.32 2.51 -15.90
CA LEU A 91 -15.60 3.78 -15.75
C LEU A 91 -15.76 4.61 -17.03
N PRO A 92 -16.90 5.30 -17.22
CA PRO A 92 -17.21 6.00 -18.47
C PRO A 92 -16.13 7.00 -18.89
N SER A 93 -15.52 7.71 -17.92
CA SER A 93 -14.45 8.68 -18.14
C SER A 93 -13.18 8.10 -18.81
N ALA A 94 -12.98 6.79 -18.74
CA ALA A 94 -11.85 6.11 -19.38
C ALA A 94 -12.09 5.83 -20.89
N TYR A 95 -13.34 5.91 -21.34
CA TYR A 95 -13.72 5.73 -22.74
C TYR A 95 -13.76 7.07 -23.48
N GLY A 96 -13.41 7.05 -24.77
CA GLY A 96 -13.41 8.24 -25.62
C GLY A 96 -13.48 7.88 -27.09
N ASN A 97 -13.54 8.90 -27.95
CA ASN A 97 -13.72 8.72 -29.39
C ASN A 97 -12.57 7.96 -30.05
N ASP A 98 -11.33 8.18 -29.59
CA ASP A 98 -10.18 7.39 -30.05
C ASP A 98 -10.15 6.05 -29.32
N ALA A 99 -10.51 4.99 -30.05
CA ALA A 99 -10.53 3.61 -29.58
C ALA A 99 -9.19 2.87 -29.76
N SER A 100 -8.10 3.56 -30.11
CA SER A 100 -6.77 2.96 -30.20
C SER A 100 -6.35 2.34 -28.86
N ALA A 101 -5.54 1.28 -28.92
CA ALA A 101 -5.01 0.65 -27.71
C ALA A 101 -4.22 1.66 -26.86
N GLU A 102 -3.37 2.47 -27.49
CA GLU A 102 -2.59 3.51 -26.83
C GLU A 102 -3.45 4.50 -26.05
N ALA A 103 -4.50 5.04 -26.68
CA ALA A 103 -5.37 6.00 -26.04
C ALA A 103 -6.19 5.38 -24.89
N ASN A 104 -6.64 4.13 -25.05
CA ASN A 104 -7.33 3.39 -24.00
C ASN A 104 -6.41 3.06 -22.81
N HIS A 105 -5.17 2.63 -23.05
CA HIS A 105 -4.19 2.38 -21.99
C HIS A 105 -3.87 3.65 -21.19
N THR A 106 -3.71 4.76 -21.89
CA THR A 106 -3.43 6.06 -21.26
C THR A 106 -4.59 6.53 -20.40
N ARG A 107 -5.83 6.55 -20.93
CA ARG A 107 -7.01 7.01 -20.20
C ARG A 107 -7.37 6.10 -19.02
N SER A 108 -7.32 4.78 -19.20
CA SER A 108 -7.68 3.83 -18.13
C SER A 108 -6.77 3.96 -16.92
N SER A 109 -5.46 4.12 -17.15
CA SER A 109 -4.47 4.30 -16.08
C SER A 109 -4.67 5.65 -15.38
N ALA A 110 -4.98 6.71 -16.12
CA ALA A 110 -5.27 8.02 -15.55
C ALA A 110 -6.57 8.02 -14.71
N CYS A 111 -7.60 7.30 -15.15
CA CYS A 111 -8.92 7.30 -14.49
C CYS A 111 -8.98 6.38 -13.26
N PHE A 112 -8.10 5.38 -13.11
CA PHE A 112 -8.22 4.29 -12.12
C PHE A 112 -8.51 4.76 -10.69
N LEU A 113 -7.79 5.78 -10.19
CA LEU A 113 -7.98 6.32 -8.83
C LEU A 113 -8.53 7.76 -8.80
N SER A 114 -8.67 8.39 -9.96
CA SER A 114 -9.19 9.76 -10.08
C SER A 114 -10.68 9.82 -10.41
N GLY A 115 -11.22 8.82 -11.11
CA GLY A 115 -12.57 8.86 -11.67
C GLY A 115 -12.80 9.94 -12.74
N ALA A 116 -11.76 10.69 -13.09
CA ALA A 116 -11.85 11.90 -13.90
C ALA A 116 -11.25 11.70 -15.29
N ALA A 117 -11.88 12.30 -16.31
CA ALA A 117 -11.32 12.32 -17.66
C ALA A 117 -10.06 13.19 -17.67
N PRO A 118 -8.91 12.67 -18.18
CA PRO A 118 -7.68 13.44 -18.22
C PRO A 118 -7.77 14.58 -19.25
N VAL A 119 -7.23 15.75 -18.92
CA VAL A 119 -6.97 16.77 -19.94
C VAL A 119 -5.82 16.26 -20.82
N LEU A 120 -6.09 16.08 -22.10
CA LEU A 120 -5.11 15.61 -23.08
C LEU A 120 -4.10 16.71 -23.39
N GLY A 121 -2.81 16.38 -23.28
CA GLY A 121 -1.70 17.30 -23.54
C GLY A 121 -0.36 16.69 -23.11
N ALA A 122 0.73 17.44 -23.29
CA ALA A 122 2.08 16.99 -22.92
C ALA A 122 2.24 16.67 -21.42
N ARG A 123 1.32 17.18 -20.59
CA ARG A 123 1.24 16.88 -19.16
C ARG A 123 -0.22 16.59 -18.81
N ALA A 124 -0.51 15.34 -18.48
CA ALA A 124 -1.84 14.95 -18.03
C ALA A 124 -2.17 15.73 -16.75
N GLN A 125 -3.31 16.42 -16.75
CA GLN A 125 -3.86 17.07 -15.57
C GLN A 125 -5.13 16.33 -15.15
N LEU A 126 -5.18 15.95 -13.87
CA LEU A 126 -6.31 15.26 -13.24
C LEU A 126 -6.55 15.82 -11.83
N GLY A 127 -7.74 15.54 -11.30
CA GLY A 127 -8.09 15.84 -9.92
C GLY A 127 -7.32 14.96 -8.90
N THR A 128 -7.49 15.29 -7.62
CA THR A 128 -6.95 14.50 -6.51
C THR A 128 -7.52 13.09 -6.53
N THR A 129 -6.65 12.09 -6.43
CA THR A 129 -7.03 10.66 -6.44
C THR A 129 -7.45 10.18 -5.05
N ILE A 130 -8.17 9.05 -4.98
CA ILE A 130 -8.66 8.50 -3.71
C ILE A 130 -7.52 8.11 -2.75
N ASP A 131 -6.41 7.60 -3.26
CA ASP A 131 -5.20 7.30 -2.48
C ASP A 131 -4.59 8.57 -1.88
N GLN A 132 -4.55 9.67 -2.63
CA GLN A 132 -4.10 10.97 -2.11
C GLN A 132 -5.05 11.53 -1.04
N VAL A 133 -6.36 11.31 -1.17
CA VAL A 133 -7.32 11.66 -0.11
C VAL A 133 -7.09 10.81 1.13
N ALA A 134 -6.86 9.50 0.96
CA ALA A 134 -6.59 8.59 2.07
C ALA A 134 -5.28 8.95 2.79
N ALA A 135 -4.20 9.24 2.06
CA ALA A 135 -2.90 9.60 2.63
C ALA A 135 -2.93 10.88 3.49
N ARG A 136 -3.94 11.75 3.33
CA ARG A 136 -4.15 12.91 4.22
C ARG A 136 -4.69 12.51 5.60
N GLN A 137 -5.25 11.31 5.75
CA GLN A 137 -5.92 10.83 6.96
C GLN A 137 -5.20 9.64 7.60
N ILE A 138 -4.56 8.78 6.79
CA ILE A 138 -3.82 7.59 7.24
C ILE A 138 -2.34 7.69 6.82
N GLY A 139 -1.45 7.00 7.55
CA GLY A 139 -0.02 6.94 7.21
C GLY A 139 0.86 8.06 7.78
N GLN A 140 0.32 8.99 8.58
CA GLN A 140 1.09 10.08 9.20
C GLN A 140 2.16 9.59 10.19
N ASP A 141 1.99 8.38 10.72
CA ASP A 141 2.96 7.74 11.62
C ASP A 141 4.03 6.93 10.86
N THR A 142 4.02 6.96 9.53
CA THR A 142 5.00 6.26 8.69
C THR A 142 5.90 7.25 7.96
N PRO A 143 7.16 6.89 7.62
CA PRO A 143 8.07 7.81 6.91
C PRO A 143 7.53 8.29 5.56
N LEU A 144 6.69 7.48 4.91
CA LEU A 144 6.05 7.78 3.64
C LEU A 144 4.54 7.57 3.80
N PRO A 145 3.72 8.63 3.83
CA PRO A 145 2.26 8.52 3.97
C PRO A 145 1.58 7.90 2.74
N SER A 146 2.26 7.92 1.59
CA SER A 146 1.88 7.23 0.36
C SER A 146 3.14 6.70 -0.34
N LEU A 147 2.99 5.59 -1.06
CA LEU A 147 4.04 5.00 -1.89
C LEU A 147 3.42 4.44 -3.17
N GLU A 148 3.77 5.07 -4.29
CA GLU A 148 3.37 4.67 -5.63
C GLU A 148 4.45 3.77 -6.25
N LEU A 149 4.07 2.56 -6.64
CA LEU A 149 4.96 1.58 -7.28
C LEU A 149 4.39 1.22 -8.65
N GLY A 150 5.13 1.52 -9.72
CA GLY A 150 4.68 1.27 -11.10
C GLY A 150 5.70 1.71 -12.13
#